data_AF-A0A431LGM7-F1
#
_entry.id   AF-A0A431LGM7-F1
#
_cell.length_a   1.000
_cell.length_b   1.000
_cell.length_c   1.000
_cell.angle_alpha   90.00
_cell.angle_beta   90.00
_cell.angle_gamma   90.00
#
_symmetry.space_group_name_H-M   'P 1'
#
loop_
_entity.id
_entity.type
_entity.pdbx_description
1 polymer ?
#
loop_
_entity_poly.entity_id
_entity_poly.type
_entity_poly.pdbx_seq_one_letter_code
_entity_poly.pdbx_strand_id
1 'polypeptide(L)'
;GALDFRDHQLANPGQSFPVAVVLGCDPATILGAVTPVPDSLSEYQFAGLLRGAKTELVKCLGSDLQVPASAEIVLEGVIHPGETALEGPYGDHTGYYNEQAEFPVFTIERITSRRDPIYHSTYTGKPPDEPAMLGLALNEVFVPLLQKQFTEIVDFYLPPEGCSYRLAVVSIKKQYPGHAKRVMFGIWSFLRQFMYTKFIIVVDDDVNIRDWKEVIWALTTRMDATRDTTLVDNTPIDYLDFASPVAGLGSKMGLDATNKWPGETQREWGTPIVMDAAVKARVDAMWSELGL
;
A
#
# COMPACT_ATOMS: atom_id res chain seq x y z
N GLY A 1 -1.29 0.42 -17.13
CA GLY A 1 -2.69 0.55 -17.59
C GLY A 1 -3.00 1.94 -18.14
N ALA A 2 -3.34 2.92 -17.28
CA ALA A 2 -3.80 4.24 -17.73
C ALA A 2 -2.74 5.04 -18.51
N LEU A 3 -1.47 4.98 -18.07
CA LEU A 3 -0.36 5.60 -18.80
C LEU A 3 -0.14 4.93 -20.17
N ASP A 4 -0.18 3.60 -20.23
CA ASP A 4 -0.05 2.85 -21.50
C ASP A 4 -1.17 3.21 -22.49
N PHE A 5 -2.41 3.34 -22.00
CA PHE A 5 -3.53 3.77 -22.85
C PHE A 5 -3.33 5.19 -23.38
N ARG A 6 -2.94 6.14 -22.52
CA ARG A 6 -2.62 7.51 -22.93
C ARG A 6 -1.48 7.54 -23.96
N ASP A 7 -0.40 6.82 -23.69
CA ASP A 7 0.79 6.80 -24.54
C ASP A 7 0.47 6.12 -25.89
N HIS A 8 -0.36 5.08 -25.90
CA HIS A 8 -0.90 4.49 -27.12
C HIS A 8 -1.75 5.46 -27.92
N GLN A 9 -2.64 6.22 -27.28
CA GLN A 9 -3.46 7.23 -27.98
C GLN A 9 -2.62 8.34 -28.61
N LEU A 10 -1.54 8.76 -27.94
CA LEU A 10 -0.60 9.74 -28.46
C LEU A 10 0.23 9.20 -29.64
N ALA A 11 0.71 7.96 -29.52
CA ALA A 11 1.54 7.34 -30.55
C ALA A 11 0.73 6.85 -31.77
N ASN A 12 -0.52 6.42 -31.55
CA ASN A 12 -1.39 5.82 -32.55
C ASN A 12 -2.78 6.49 -32.59
N PRO A 13 -2.89 7.77 -32.96
CA PRO A 13 -4.16 8.49 -32.95
C PRO A 13 -5.25 7.79 -33.77
N GLY A 14 -6.44 7.62 -33.19
CA GLY A 14 -7.58 6.98 -33.85
C GLY A 14 -7.51 5.45 -33.95
N GLN A 15 -6.44 4.81 -33.45
CA GLN A 15 -6.36 3.35 -33.39
C GLN A 15 -6.86 2.82 -32.05
N SER A 16 -7.55 1.69 -32.08
CA SER A 16 -8.06 1.04 -30.87
C SER A 16 -6.90 0.45 -30.04
N PHE A 17 -7.04 0.44 -28.72
CA PHE A 17 -6.02 -0.07 -27.81
C PHE A 17 -6.36 -1.52 -27.42
N PRO A 18 -5.52 -2.52 -27.76
CA PRO A 18 -5.78 -3.91 -27.43
C PRO A 18 -5.65 -4.16 -25.93
N VAL A 19 -6.61 -4.89 -25.35
CA VAL A 19 -6.65 -5.24 -23.93
C VAL A 19 -7.04 -6.71 -23.75
N ALA A 20 -6.42 -7.37 -22.78
CA ALA A 20 -6.81 -8.69 -22.31
C ALA A 20 -6.96 -8.67 -20.78
N VAL A 21 -8.03 -9.27 -20.27
CA VAL A 21 -8.32 -9.39 -18.83
C VAL A 21 -8.38 -10.86 -18.46
N VAL A 22 -7.64 -11.25 -17.42
CA VAL A 22 -7.58 -12.62 -16.91
C VAL A 22 -8.35 -12.69 -15.59
N LEU A 23 -9.31 -13.60 -15.52
CA LEU A 23 -10.09 -13.88 -14.31
C LEU A 23 -9.72 -15.28 -13.83
N GLY A 24 -9.13 -15.38 -12.64
CA GLY A 24 -8.61 -16.61 -12.08
C GLY A 24 -7.35 -17.08 -12.81
N CYS A 25 -6.21 -17.07 -12.13
CA CYS A 25 -4.97 -17.69 -12.61
C CYS A 25 -4.16 -18.16 -11.40
N ASP A 26 -2.92 -18.59 -11.62
CA ASP A 26 -2.10 -19.04 -10.51
C ASP A 26 -1.82 -17.89 -9.52
N PRO A 27 -1.74 -18.19 -8.20
CA PRO A 27 -1.68 -17.15 -7.16
C PRO A 27 -0.43 -16.28 -7.23
N ALA A 28 0.70 -16.80 -7.73
CA ALA A 28 1.92 -16.00 -7.84
C ALA A 28 1.79 -14.92 -8.91
N THR A 29 1.06 -15.19 -10.00
CA THR A 29 0.75 -14.18 -11.02
C THR A 29 -0.17 -13.09 -10.47
N ILE A 30 -1.21 -13.48 -9.71
CA ILE A 30 -2.12 -12.51 -9.05
C ILE A 30 -1.33 -11.62 -8.08
N LEU A 31 -0.50 -12.22 -7.22
CA LEU A 31 0.35 -11.48 -6.29
C LEU A 31 1.38 -10.60 -7.00
N GLY A 32 1.94 -11.08 -8.12
CA GLY A 32 2.85 -10.29 -8.93
C GLY A 32 2.20 -9.07 -9.57
N ALA A 33 0.93 -9.17 -9.98
CA ALA A 33 0.18 -8.07 -10.57
C ALA A 33 -0.18 -6.96 -9.56
N VAL A 34 -0.35 -7.30 -8.27
CA VAL A 34 -0.61 -6.31 -7.20
C VAL A 34 0.68 -5.78 -6.58
N THR A 35 1.79 -6.51 -6.71
CA THR A 35 3.09 -6.04 -6.21
C THR A 35 3.62 -4.95 -7.13
N PRO A 36 3.96 -3.76 -6.62
CA PRO A 36 4.52 -2.71 -7.45
C PRO A 36 5.98 -3.01 -7.74
N VAL A 37 6.19 -3.66 -8.88
CA VAL A 37 7.51 -3.91 -9.45
C VAL A 37 8.00 -2.67 -10.20
N PRO A 38 9.33 -2.48 -10.34
CA PRO A 38 9.85 -1.42 -11.20
C PRO A 38 9.37 -1.58 -12.65
N ASP A 39 9.10 -0.48 -13.35
CA ASP A 39 8.66 -0.49 -14.76
C ASP A 39 9.60 -1.27 -15.71
N SER A 40 10.86 -1.47 -15.31
CA SER A 40 11.85 -2.26 -16.04
C SER A 40 11.73 -3.78 -15.87
N LEU A 41 10.86 -4.26 -14.97
CA LEU A 41 10.65 -5.67 -14.65
C LEU A 41 9.17 -6.01 -14.86
N SER A 42 8.89 -7.02 -15.68
CA SER A 42 7.52 -7.49 -15.86
C SER A 42 7.00 -8.16 -14.60
N GLU A 43 5.73 -7.94 -14.27
CA GLU A 43 4.99 -8.60 -13.21
C GLU A 43 5.06 -10.13 -13.36
N TYR A 44 5.08 -10.66 -14.60
CA TYR A 44 5.25 -12.10 -14.85
C TYR A 44 6.63 -12.63 -14.44
N GLN A 45 7.68 -11.81 -14.56
CA GLN A 45 9.02 -12.18 -14.11
C GLN A 45 9.07 -12.21 -12.58
N PHE A 46 8.45 -11.23 -11.93
CA PHE A 46 8.34 -11.19 -10.47
C PHE A 46 7.50 -12.35 -9.93
N ALA A 47 6.37 -12.65 -10.55
CA ALA A 47 5.58 -13.85 -10.27
C ALA A 47 6.43 -15.14 -10.40
N GLY A 48 7.33 -15.19 -11.38
CA GLY A 48 8.24 -16.30 -11.53
C GLY A 48 9.27 -16.43 -10.40
N LEU A 49 9.73 -15.32 -9.83
CA LEU A 49 10.59 -15.33 -8.63
C LEU A 49 9.84 -15.85 -7.41
N LEU A 50 8.59 -15.41 -7.21
CA LEU A 50 7.74 -15.91 -6.12
C LEU A 50 7.44 -17.40 -6.25
N ARG A 51 7.16 -17.86 -7.48
CA ARG A 51 6.83 -19.26 -7.77
C ARG A 51 8.06 -20.19 -7.83
N GLY A 52 9.25 -19.64 -8.04
CA GLY A 52 10.48 -20.41 -8.29
C GLY A 52 10.60 -20.99 -9.70
N ALA A 53 9.72 -20.62 -10.62
CA ALA A 53 9.70 -21.10 -12.01
C ALA A 53 9.07 -20.06 -12.95
N LYS A 54 9.46 -20.09 -14.24
CA LYS A 54 8.93 -19.17 -15.25
C LYS A 54 7.40 -19.28 -15.35
N THR A 55 6.72 -18.14 -15.44
CA THR A 55 5.27 -18.10 -15.72
C THR A 55 5.00 -18.63 -17.12
N GLU A 56 4.11 -19.60 -17.23
CA GLU A 56 3.68 -20.17 -18.51
C GLU A 56 2.66 -19.24 -19.15
N LEU A 57 3.01 -18.71 -20.33
CA LEU A 57 2.21 -17.75 -21.06
C LEU A 57 1.74 -18.34 -22.39
N VAL A 58 0.54 -17.94 -22.81
CA VAL A 58 -0.02 -18.22 -24.13
C VAL A 58 -0.39 -16.91 -24.81
N LYS A 59 -0.24 -16.86 -26.13
CA LYS A 59 -0.64 -15.69 -26.92
C LYS A 59 -2.16 -15.60 -26.97
N CYS A 60 -2.70 -14.40 -26.80
CA CYS A 60 -4.10 -14.08 -27.08
C CYS A 60 -4.47 -14.44 -28.54
N LEU A 61 -5.75 -14.75 -28.78
CA LEU A 61 -6.22 -15.08 -30.13
C LEU A 61 -6.38 -13.86 -31.02
N GLY A 62 -6.80 -12.72 -30.45
CA GLY A 62 -7.12 -11.49 -31.17
C GLY A 62 -6.01 -10.43 -31.17
N SER A 63 -4.92 -10.63 -30.42
CA SER A 63 -3.83 -9.64 -30.30
C SER A 63 -2.47 -10.30 -30.04
N ASP A 64 -1.41 -9.50 -30.00
CA ASP A 64 -0.06 -9.94 -29.65
C ASP A 64 0.20 -10.04 -28.13
N LEU A 65 -0.82 -9.75 -27.31
CA LEU A 65 -0.73 -9.86 -25.86
C LEU A 65 -0.54 -11.31 -25.41
N GLN A 66 0.06 -11.48 -24.24
CA GLN A 66 0.29 -12.78 -23.60
C GLN A 66 -0.41 -12.84 -22.24
N VAL A 67 -1.09 -13.95 -21.99
CA VAL A 67 -1.85 -14.23 -20.76
C VAL A 67 -1.37 -15.54 -20.13
N PRO A 68 -1.58 -15.77 -18.82
CA PRO A 68 -1.22 -17.02 -18.17
C PRO A 68 -1.96 -18.20 -18.80
N ALA A 69 -1.24 -19.26 -19.16
CA ALA A 69 -1.82 -20.45 -19.77
C ALA A 69 -2.79 -21.18 -18.83
N SER A 70 -2.66 -20.97 -17.52
CA SER A 70 -3.51 -21.56 -16.48
C SER A 70 -4.76 -20.73 -16.15
N ALA A 71 -5.03 -19.65 -16.89
CA ALA A 71 -6.19 -18.79 -16.66
C ALA A 71 -7.52 -19.57 -16.72
N GLU A 72 -8.47 -19.25 -15.84
CA GLU A 72 -9.82 -19.83 -15.84
C GLU A 72 -10.67 -19.21 -16.96
N ILE A 73 -10.69 -17.87 -17.06
CA ILE A 73 -11.41 -17.10 -18.08
C ILE A 73 -10.51 -15.96 -18.57
N VAL A 74 -10.47 -15.73 -19.87
CA VAL A 74 -9.79 -14.59 -20.50
C VAL A 74 -10.78 -13.81 -21.36
N LEU A 75 -10.86 -12.49 -21.13
CA LEU A 75 -11.63 -11.55 -21.94
C LEU A 75 -10.66 -10.79 -22.84
N GLU A 76 -10.80 -10.93 -24.15
CA GLU A 76 -9.97 -10.22 -25.13
C GLU A 76 -10.82 -9.20 -25.90
N GLY A 77 -10.24 -8.05 -26.18
CA GLY A 77 -10.92 -7.03 -26.96
C GLY A 77 -10.11 -5.75 -27.06
N VAL A 78 -10.81 -4.63 -27.16
CA VAL A 78 -10.20 -3.32 -27.38
C VAL A 78 -10.91 -2.20 -26.61
N ILE A 79 -10.19 -1.12 -26.37
CA ILE A 79 -10.75 0.18 -26.00
C ILE A 79 -10.76 1.06 -27.26
N HIS A 80 -11.94 1.52 -27.69
CA HIS A 80 -12.05 2.41 -28.84
C HIS A 80 -11.73 3.86 -28.46
N PRO A 81 -11.06 4.65 -29.34
CA PRO A 81 -10.73 6.03 -29.04
C PRO A 81 -11.99 6.89 -28.82
N GLY A 82 -12.05 7.57 -27.68
CA GLY A 82 -13.15 8.48 -27.35
C GLY A 82 -14.45 7.80 -26.93
N GLU A 83 -14.50 6.47 -26.90
CA GLU A 83 -15.65 5.75 -26.36
C GLU A 83 -15.55 5.69 -24.83
N THR A 84 -16.49 6.34 -24.16
CA THR A 84 -16.59 6.36 -22.71
C THR A 84 -18.00 6.01 -22.26
N ALA A 85 -18.12 5.56 -21.02
CA ALA A 85 -19.39 5.39 -20.34
C ALA A 85 -19.27 5.85 -18.90
N LEU A 86 -20.42 6.24 -18.34
CA LEU A 86 -20.55 6.59 -16.94
C LEU A 86 -20.38 5.33 -16.06
N GLU A 87 -19.36 5.32 -15.22
CA GLU A 87 -19.09 4.30 -14.21
C GLU A 87 -19.65 4.73 -12.84
N GLY A 88 -20.00 3.76 -12.01
CA GLY A 88 -20.47 4.00 -10.64
C GLY A 88 -21.93 4.46 -10.52
N PRO A 89 -22.38 4.81 -9.30
CA PRO A 89 -21.57 4.82 -8.08
C PRO A 89 -21.24 3.40 -7.60
N TYR A 90 -20.04 3.20 -7.06
CA TYR A 90 -19.60 1.95 -6.45
C TYR A 90 -18.97 2.20 -5.08
N GLY A 91 -19.22 1.29 -4.13
CA GLY A 91 -18.53 1.29 -2.85
C GLY A 91 -17.09 0.82 -3.01
N ASP A 92 -16.15 1.49 -2.34
CA ASP A 92 -14.73 1.16 -2.44
C ASP A 92 -14.04 0.94 -1.08
N HIS A 93 -12.72 0.71 -1.12
CA HIS A 93 -11.84 0.46 0.03
C HIS A 93 -11.82 1.57 1.08
N THR A 94 -12.39 2.74 0.80
CA THR A 94 -12.57 3.81 1.79
C THR A 94 -13.76 3.54 2.71
N GLY A 95 -14.66 2.63 2.33
CA GLY A 95 -15.94 2.38 2.99
C GLY A 95 -17.05 3.33 2.57
N TYR A 96 -16.86 4.10 1.49
CA TYR A 96 -17.82 5.05 0.94
C TYR A 96 -18.15 4.71 -0.51
N TYR A 97 -19.24 5.31 -1.02
CA TYR A 97 -19.53 5.28 -2.46
C TYR A 97 -18.72 6.38 -3.16
N ASN A 98 -18.10 6.02 -4.28
CA ASN A 98 -17.50 6.99 -5.18
C ASN A 98 -18.56 7.65 -6.06
N GLU A 99 -18.30 8.90 -6.44
CA GLU A 99 -19.11 9.64 -7.40
C GLU A 99 -19.02 9.01 -8.80
N GLN A 100 -20.00 9.29 -9.65
CA GLN A 100 -20.00 8.82 -11.02
C GLN A 100 -18.99 9.60 -11.87
N ALA A 101 -18.27 8.91 -12.75
CA ALA A 101 -17.34 9.53 -13.69
C ALA A 101 -17.29 8.77 -15.03
N GLU A 102 -16.89 9.47 -16.09
CA GLU A 102 -16.72 8.88 -17.43
C GLU A 102 -15.40 8.11 -17.51
N PHE A 103 -15.46 6.83 -17.87
CA PHE A 103 -14.30 5.98 -18.09
C PHE A 103 -14.33 5.30 -19.47
N PRO A 104 -13.16 4.89 -20.01
CA PRO A 104 -13.12 4.18 -21.29
C PRO A 104 -13.90 2.86 -21.26
N VAL A 105 -14.61 2.57 -22.35
CA VAL A 105 -15.34 1.30 -22.50
C VAL A 105 -14.39 0.21 -23.02
N PHE A 106 -14.39 -0.94 -22.36
CA PHE A 106 -13.72 -2.15 -22.86
C PHE A 106 -14.70 -3.00 -23.66
N THR A 107 -14.56 -2.98 -24.98
CA THR A 107 -15.35 -3.79 -25.91
C THR A 107 -14.76 -5.19 -25.99
N ILE A 108 -15.45 -6.16 -25.39
CA ILE A 108 -15.06 -7.56 -25.41
C ILE A 108 -15.41 -8.16 -26.77
N GLU A 109 -14.39 -8.58 -27.51
CA GLU A 109 -14.56 -9.23 -28.81
C GLU A 109 -14.57 -10.76 -28.68
N ARG A 110 -13.87 -11.30 -27.67
CA ARG A 110 -13.72 -12.75 -27.48
C ARG A 110 -13.66 -13.09 -25.99
N ILE A 111 -14.25 -14.23 -25.64
CA ILE A 111 -14.13 -14.84 -24.32
C ILE A 111 -13.60 -16.25 -24.52
N THR A 112 -12.48 -16.58 -23.88
CA THR A 112 -11.94 -17.94 -23.83
C THR A 112 -11.92 -18.42 -22.39
N SER A 113 -12.05 -19.73 -22.17
CA SER A 113 -12.05 -20.30 -20.82
C SER A 113 -11.60 -21.75 -20.81
N ARG A 114 -11.27 -22.25 -19.62
CA ARG A 114 -11.13 -23.69 -19.38
C ARG A 114 -12.48 -24.39 -19.52
N ARG A 115 -12.44 -25.71 -19.61
CA ARG A 115 -13.62 -26.56 -19.39
C ARG A 115 -14.00 -26.44 -17.90
N ASP A 116 -15.27 -26.15 -17.64
CA ASP A 116 -15.84 -25.93 -16.30
C ASP A 116 -15.11 -24.83 -15.50
N PRO A 117 -15.11 -23.58 -15.99
CA PRO A 117 -14.28 -22.52 -15.43
C PRO A 117 -14.78 -22.02 -14.07
N ILE A 118 -13.84 -21.60 -13.22
CA ILE A 118 -14.13 -20.93 -11.95
C ILE A 118 -14.05 -19.41 -12.13
N TYR A 119 -15.13 -18.70 -11.78
CA TYR A 119 -15.11 -17.24 -11.73
C TYR A 119 -14.52 -16.75 -10.40
N HIS A 120 -13.24 -16.40 -10.42
CA HIS A 120 -12.56 -15.79 -9.27
C HIS A 120 -12.95 -14.32 -9.14
N SER A 121 -13.53 -13.94 -8.01
CA SER A 121 -14.06 -12.60 -7.74
C SER A 121 -13.81 -12.21 -6.29
N THR A 122 -13.99 -10.92 -6.02
CA THR A 122 -13.86 -10.33 -4.69
C THR A 122 -14.78 -9.13 -4.54
N TYR A 123 -14.74 -8.48 -3.38
CA TYR A 123 -15.39 -7.21 -3.10
C TYR A 123 -14.43 -6.26 -2.41
N THR A 124 -14.77 -4.99 -2.41
CA THR A 124 -14.10 -3.97 -1.61
C THR A 124 -15.14 -3.18 -0.81
N GLY A 125 -14.73 -2.61 0.31
CA GLY A 125 -15.61 -1.87 1.20
C GLY A 125 -14.83 -1.29 2.36
N LYS A 126 -15.53 -1.04 3.48
CA LYS A 126 -14.86 -0.55 4.69
C LYS A 126 -13.84 -1.60 5.18
N PRO A 127 -12.56 -1.24 5.38
CA PRO A 127 -11.53 -2.20 5.76
C PRO A 127 -11.76 -2.74 7.18
N PRO A 128 -11.26 -3.96 7.49
CA PRO A 128 -10.43 -4.80 6.63
C PRO A 128 -11.25 -5.58 5.57
N ASP A 129 -10.85 -5.46 4.31
CA ASP A 129 -11.35 -6.25 3.17
C ASP A 129 -10.21 -7.10 2.56
N GLU A 130 -10.48 -7.92 1.55
CA GLU A 130 -9.45 -8.78 0.94
C GLU A 130 -8.27 -7.94 0.36
N PRO A 131 -8.51 -6.85 -0.41
CA PRO A 131 -7.43 -5.97 -0.84
C PRO A 131 -6.58 -5.40 0.30
N ALA A 132 -7.19 -5.04 1.44
CA ALA A 132 -6.44 -4.56 2.60
C ALA A 132 -5.54 -5.65 3.20
N MET A 133 -5.99 -6.90 3.24
CA MET A 133 -5.17 -8.01 3.70
C MET A 133 -4.02 -8.34 2.74
N LEU A 134 -4.24 -8.23 1.43
CA LEU A 134 -3.17 -8.33 0.44
C LEU A 134 -2.15 -7.20 0.62
N GLY A 135 -2.62 -5.96 0.76
CA GLY A 135 -1.75 -4.80 1.01
C GLY A 135 -0.92 -4.94 2.28
N LEU A 136 -1.52 -5.46 3.35
CA LEU A 136 -0.84 -5.75 4.61
C LEU A 136 0.31 -6.76 4.41
N ALA A 137 0.06 -7.87 3.71
CA ALA A 137 1.08 -8.88 3.45
C ALA A 137 2.20 -8.35 2.54
N LEU A 138 1.85 -7.54 1.53
CA LEU A 138 2.81 -6.94 0.61
C LEU A 138 3.65 -5.84 1.25
N ASN A 139 3.17 -5.22 2.33
CA ASN A 139 3.93 -4.22 3.06
C ASN A 139 5.27 -4.77 3.58
N GLU A 140 5.29 -6.03 4.00
CA GLU A 140 6.51 -6.74 4.42
C GLU A 140 7.61 -6.75 3.35
N VAL A 141 7.26 -6.61 2.06
CA VAL A 141 8.22 -6.51 0.95
C VAL A 141 8.88 -5.13 0.90
N PHE A 142 8.19 -4.07 1.33
CA PHE A 142 8.73 -2.70 1.33
C PHE A 142 9.60 -2.40 2.53
N VAL A 143 9.38 -3.06 3.67
CA VAL A 143 10.16 -2.80 4.91
C VAL A 143 11.67 -2.92 4.64
N PRO A 144 12.20 -3.99 4.03
CA PRO A 144 13.63 -4.09 3.73
C PRO A 144 14.13 -3.03 2.74
N LEU A 145 13.29 -2.61 1.79
CA LEU A 145 13.63 -1.56 0.83
C LEU A 145 13.78 -0.20 1.51
N LEU A 146 12.86 0.12 2.43
CA LEU A 146 12.95 1.31 3.27
C LEU A 146 14.18 1.25 4.19
N GLN A 147 14.41 0.11 4.86
CA GLN A 147 15.56 -0.08 5.76
C GLN A 147 16.91 0.06 5.05
N LYS A 148 16.99 -0.32 3.76
CA LYS A 148 18.21 -0.12 2.96
C LYS A 148 18.54 1.35 2.77
N GLN A 149 17.53 2.21 2.65
CA GLN A 149 17.71 3.66 2.46
C GLN A 149 17.78 4.43 3.80
N PHE A 150 17.01 3.98 4.78
CA PHE A 150 16.87 4.57 6.11
C PHE A 150 17.16 3.47 7.14
N THR A 151 18.45 3.25 7.40
CA THR A 151 18.94 2.19 8.29
C THR A 151 18.47 2.34 9.74
N GLU A 152 17.97 3.52 10.10
CA GLU A 152 17.33 3.79 11.38
C GLU A 152 15.92 3.19 11.53
N ILE A 153 15.22 2.87 10.43
CA ILE A 153 13.88 2.29 10.48
C ILE A 153 13.97 0.87 11.02
N VAL A 154 13.21 0.58 12.08
CA VAL A 154 13.10 -0.75 12.67
C VAL A 154 11.93 -1.52 12.07
N ASP A 155 10.77 -0.88 11.97
CA ASP A 155 9.57 -1.44 11.36
C ASP A 155 8.76 -0.32 10.69
N PHE A 156 7.97 -0.68 9.68
CA PHE A 156 7.10 0.23 8.93
C PHE A 156 5.77 -0.45 8.69
N TYR A 157 4.68 0.18 9.11
CA TYR A 157 3.36 -0.43 9.12
C TYR A 157 2.30 0.51 8.54
N LEU A 158 1.48 -0.04 7.64
CA LEU A 158 0.31 0.61 7.07
C LEU A 158 -0.93 -0.16 7.56
N PRO A 159 -1.64 0.35 8.59
CA PRO A 159 -2.80 -0.33 9.13
C PRO A 159 -3.94 -0.47 8.10
N PRO A 160 -4.60 -1.64 7.99
CA PRO A 160 -5.76 -1.84 7.13
C PRO A 160 -6.86 -0.80 7.33
N GLU A 161 -7.18 -0.49 8.59
CA GLU A 161 -8.15 0.54 9.02
C GLU A 161 -7.78 1.96 8.54
N GLY A 162 -6.52 2.19 8.15
CA GLY A 162 -6.04 3.39 7.45
C GLY A 162 -6.26 3.35 5.93
N CYS A 163 -7.21 2.53 5.44
CA CYS A 163 -7.47 2.31 4.02
C CYS A 163 -6.20 1.83 3.28
N SER A 164 -5.42 0.97 3.92
CA SER A 164 -4.19 0.33 3.41
C SER A 164 -2.99 1.24 3.12
N TYR A 165 -3.18 2.55 2.91
CA TYR A 165 -2.08 3.46 2.56
C TYR A 165 -2.19 4.88 3.14
N ARG A 166 -3.34 5.30 3.70
CA ARG A 166 -3.55 6.70 4.11
C ARG A 166 -2.84 7.07 5.42
N LEU A 167 -2.51 6.08 6.24
CA LEU A 167 -1.76 6.25 7.48
C LEU A 167 -0.58 5.28 7.52
N ALA A 168 0.58 5.77 7.94
CA ALA A 168 1.74 4.95 8.28
C ALA A 168 2.14 5.17 9.74
N VAL A 169 2.54 4.08 10.41
CA VAL A 169 3.25 4.12 11.68
C VAL A 169 4.66 3.59 11.45
N VAL A 170 5.67 4.29 11.94
CA VAL A 170 7.08 3.98 11.67
C VAL A 170 7.86 4.00 12.96
N SER A 171 8.55 2.89 13.22
CA SER A 171 9.43 2.75 14.37
C SER A 171 10.87 3.02 13.95
N ILE A 172 11.59 3.84 14.71
CA ILE A 172 12.98 4.19 14.41
C ILE A 172 13.90 4.09 15.63
N LYS A 173 15.17 3.79 15.36
CA LYS A 173 16.28 4.03 16.29
C LYS A 173 16.74 5.48 16.16
N LYS A 174 16.19 6.36 17.00
CA LYS A 174 16.54 7.79 16.98
C LYS A 174 18.02 8.00 17.31
N GLN A 175 18.71 8.84 16.53
CA GLN A 175 20.16 9.09 16.68
C GLN A 175 20.49 10.56 16.96
N TYR A 176 19.56 11.48 16.72
CA TYR A 176 19.77 12.92 16.92
C TYR A 176 18.43 13.68 17.03
N PRO A 177 18.43 14.89 17.62
CA PRO A 177 17.30 15.82 17.59
C PRO A 177 16.78 16.09 16.17
N GLY A 178 15.45 15.99 15.96
CA GLY A 178 14.79 16.21 14.67
C GLY A 178 14.81 15.01 13.72
N HIS A 179 15.33 13.85 14.12
CA HIS A 179 15.46 12.68 13.25
C HIS A 179 14.12 12.20 12.66
N ALA A 180 13.03 12.29 13.43
CA ALA A 180 11.70 11.90 12.98
C ALA A 180 11.25 12.67 11.73
N LYS A 181 11.60 13.97 11.62
CA LYS A 181 11.26 14.78 10.44
C LYS A 181 11.95 14.27 9.17
N ARG A 182 13.21 13.85 9.26
CA ARG A 182 13.94 13.24 8.12
C ARG A 182 13.19 12.01 7.62
N VAL A 183 12.71 11.16 8.53
CA VAL A 183 11.97 9.94 8.22
C VAL A 183 10.61 10.27 7.58
N MET A 184 9.86 11.23 8.13
CA MET A 184 8.59 11.71 7.56
C MET A 184 8.75 12.17 6.11
N PHE A 185 9.70 13.08 5.84
CA PHE A 185 9.96 13.56 4.48
C PHE A 185 10.49 12.46 3.56
N GLY A 186 11.28 11.52 4.11
CA GLY A 186 11.76 10.35 3.38
C GLY A 186 10.60 9.48 2.88
N ILE A 187 9.64 9.15 3.75
CA ILE A 187 8.48 8.34 3.39
C ILE A 187 7.62 9.03 2.33
N TRP A 188 7.37 10.34 2.46
CA TRP A 188 6.58 11.09 1.50
C TRP A 188 7.25 11.30 0.13
N SER A 189 8.54 11.00 -0.02
CA SER A 189 9.30 11.30 -1.24
C SER A 189 10.00 10.10 -1.89
N PHE A 190 10.37 9.07 -1.13
CA PHE A 190 11.26 8.02 -1.63
C PHE A 190 10.54 7.00 -2.52
N LEU A 191 9.44 6.42 -2.03
CA LEU A 191 8.67 5.40 -2.76
C LEU A 191 7.33 5.97 -3.21
N ARG A 192 7.00 5.76 -4.49
CA ARG A 192 5.75 6.26 -5.09
C ARG A 192 4.50 5.76 -4.37
N GLN A 193 4.57 4.54 -3.83
CA GLN A 193 3.50 3.86 -3.11
C GLN A 193 3.05 4.62 -1.85
N PHE A 194 3.93 5.42 -1.24
CA PHE A 194 3.65 6.14 0.01
C PHE A 194 3.44 7.65 -0.21
N MET A 195 3.48 8.12 -1.46
CA MET A 195 3.32 9.54 -1.79
C MET A 195 1.95 10.10 -1.40
N TYR A 196 0.92 9.25 -1.34
CA TYR A 196 -0.44 9.63 -0.94
C TYR A 196 -0.75 9.34 0.54
N THR A 197 0.20 8.80 1.30
CA THR A 197 0.05 8.62 2.75
C THR A 197 -0.09 9.98 3.43
N LYS A 198 -1.28 10.25 3.97
CA LYS A 198 -1.65 11.54 4.57
C LYS A 198 -1.08 11.70 5.97
N PHE A 199 -1.09 10.62 6.75
CA PHE A 199 -0.72 10.62 8.14
C PHE A 199 0.52 9.75 8.35
N ILE A 200 1.54 10.29 9.02
CA ILE A 200 2.70 9.52 9.46
C ILE A 200 2.86 9.70 10.96
N ILE A 201 2.92 8.60 11.69
CA ILE A 201 3.29 8.58 13.12
C ILE A 201 4.68 7.98 13.22
N VAL A 202 5.62 8.71 13.82
CA VAL A 202 6.98 8.21 14.08
C VAL A 202 7.16 7.95 15.57
N VAL A 203 7.56 6.74 15.94
CA VAL A 203 7.81 6.30 17.31
C VAL A 203 9.22 5.71 17.44
N ASP A 204 9.70 5.50 18.66
CA ASP A 204 10.97 4.81 18.91
C ASP A 204 10.82 3.27 18.74
N ASP A 205 11.93 2.55 18.88
CA ASP A 205 12.04 1.10 18.70
C ASP A 205 11.52 0.25 19.86
N ASP A 206 11.10 0.89 20.95
CA ASP A 206 10.43 0.25 22.08
C ASP A 206 8.91 0.13 21.91
N VAL A 207 8.34 0.71 20.85
CA VAL A 207 6.89 0.73 20.58
C VAL A 207 6.55 -0.29 19.50
N ASN A 208 5.65 -1.23 19.82
CA ASN A 208 5.08 -2.11 18.81
C ASN A 208 4.08 -1.35 17.93
N ILE A 209 4.48 -0.99 16.71
CA ILE A 209 3.68 -0.19 15.79
C ILE A 209 2.43 -0.89 15.24
N ARG A 210 2.29 -2.20 15.51
CA ARG A 210 1.14 -3.02 15.10
C ARG A 210 0.13 -3.20 16.23
N ASP A 211 0.41 -2.68 17.42
CA ASP A 211 -0.53 -2.58 18.54
C ASP A 211 -0.90 -1.11 18.80
N TRP A 212 -2.15 -0.74 18.51
CA TRP A 212 -2.62 0.62 18.73
C TRP A 212 -2.53 1.09 20.18
N LYS A 213 -2.58 0.19 21.16
CA LYS A 213 -2.44 0.59 22.58
C LYS A 213 -1.06 1.21 22.82
N GLU A 214 -0.03 0.61 22.22
CA GLU A 214 1.36 1.08 22.29
C GLU A 214 1.55 2.39 21.50
N VAL A 215 1.00 2.47 20.28
CA VAL A 215 1.09 3.68 19.44
C VAL A 215 0.39 4.87 20.10
N ILE A 216 -0.82 4.65 20.66
CA ILE A 216 -1.58 5.70 21.36
C ILE A 216 -0.89 6.09 22.66
N TRP A 217 -0.29 5.15 23.40
CA TRP A 217 0.54 5.47 24.55
C TRP A 217 1.72 6.37 24.18
N ALA A 218 2.44 6.07 23.09
CA ALA A 218 3.54 6.90 22.61
C ALA A 218 3.06 8.31 22.23
N LEU A 219 1.98 8.42 21.43
CA LEU A 219 1.37 9.70 21.04
C LEU A 219 0.99 10.55 22.27
N THR A 220 0.35 9.95 23.27
CA THR A 220 -0.21 10.69 24.41
C THR A 220 0.81 11.03 25.51
N THR A 221 1.98 10.38 25.51
CA THR A 221 3.01 10.58 26.55
C THR A 221 4.29 11.25 26.03
N ARG A 222 4.60 11.14 24.74
CA ARG A 222 5.84 11.63 24.14
C ARG A 222 5.67 12.86 23.24
N MET A 223 4.44 13.32 23.03
CA MET A 223 4.17 14.48 22.17
C MET A 223 3.65 15.70 22.93
N ASP A 224 4.13 16.86 22.52
CA ASP A 224 3.39 18.12 22.60
C ASP A 224 2.74 18.40 21.25
N ALA A 225 1.43 18.65 21.24
CA ALA A 225 0.63 18.66 20.01
C ALA A 225 1.10 19.72 19.00
N THR A 226 1.44 20.93 19.45
CA THR A 226 1.85 22.02 18.56
C THR A 226 3.31 21.88 18.13
N ARG A 227 4.19 21.49 19.05
CA ARG A 227 5.64 21.36 18.77
C ARG A 227 5.95 20.18 17.85
N ASP A 228 5.28 19.05 18.07
CA ASP A 228 5.67 17.76 17.50
C ASP A 228 4.81 17.33 16.30
N THR A 229 3.85 18.17 15.89
CA THR A 229 3.09 17.99 14.65
C THR A 229 3.72 18.78 13.52
N THR A 230 3.98 18.11 12.40
CA THR A 230 4.43 18.71 11.14
C THR A 230 3.29 18.69 10.15
N LEU A 231 2.86 19.86 9.70
CA LEU A 231 1.86 20.02 8.64
C LEU A 231 2.55 20.51 7.36
N VAL A 232 2.24 19.85 6.24
CA VAL A 232 2.69 20.24 4.90
C VAL A 232 1.47 20.39 4.02
N ASP A 233 1.27 21.59 3.48
CA ASP A 233 0.12 21.91 2.66
C ASP A 233 0.43 21.80 1.15
N ASN A 234 -0.61 21.77 0.31
CA ASN A 234 -0.50 21.75 -1.16
C ASN A 234 0.36 20.60 -1.70
N THR A 235 0.15 19.41 -1.15
CA THR A 235 0.82 18.16 -1.57
C THR A 235 -0.10 17.31 -2.46
N PRO A 236 0.45 16.44 -3.33
CA PRO A 236 -0.36 15.50 -4.11
C PRO A 236 -1.12 14.53 -3.22
N ILE A 237 -2.41 14.34 -3.46
CA ILE A 237 -3.30 13.41 -2.77
C ILE A 237 -4.05 12.58 -3.83
N ASP A 238 -4.60 11.44 -3.43
CA ASP A 238 -5.51 10.66 -4.27
C ASP A 238 -6.66 11.54 -4.78
N TYR A 239 -6.94 11.47 -6.08
CA TYR A 239 -8.02 12.23 -6.72
C TYR A 239 -9.40 11.86 -6.15
N LEU A 240 -9.58 10.61 -5.67
CA LEU A 240 -10.83 10.13 -5.07
C LEU A 240 -11.00 10.51 -3.60
N ASP A 241 -10.00 11.14 -2.98
CA ASP A 241 -10.09 11.53 -1.57
C ASP A 241 -10.89 12.82 -1.40
N PHE A 242 -12.21 12.66 -1.22
CA PHE A 242 -13.17 13.75 -1.02
C PHE A 242 -12.98 14.55 0.28
N ALA A 243 -12.10 14.12 1.19
CA ALA A 243 -11.76 14.91 2.38
C ALA A 243 -10.66 15.96 2.10
N SER A 244 -10.03 15.90 0.93
CA SER A 244 -9.12 16.96 0.46
C SER A 244 -9.90 18.20 0.01
N PRO A 245 -9.30 19.41 0.14
CA PRO A 245 -9.99 20.65 -0.25
C PRO A 245 -10.19 20.76 -1.77
N VAL A 246 -9.31 20.14 -2.57
CA VAL A 246 -9.33 20.14 -4.03
C VAL A 246 -8.93 18.75 -4.52
N ALA A 247 -9.63 18.23 -5.54
CA ALA A 247 -9.32 16.91 -6.09
C ALA A 247 -7.84 16.81 -6.51
N GLY A 248 -7.12 15.82 -5.98
CA GLY A 248 -5.70 15.60 -6.25
C GLY A 248 -4.72 16.46 -5.43
N LEU A 249 -5.21 17.39 -4.60
CA LEU A 249 -4.38 18.32 -3.84
C LEU A 249 -4.88 18.52 -2.41
N GLY A 250 -4.01 18.30 -1.43
CA GLY A 250 -4.34 18.51 -0.03
C GLY A 250 -3.13 18.57 0.88
N SER A 251 -3.35 18.44 2.19
CA SER A 251 -2.30 18.50 3.19
C SER A 251 -1.91 17.12 3.71
N LYS A 252 -0.74 17.06 4.34
CA LYS A 252 -0.21 15.89 5.05
C LYS A 252 0.20 16.28 6.47
N MET A 253 0.12 15.31 7.37
CA MET A 253 0.42 15.47 8.79
C MET A 253 1.41 14.39 9.24
N GLY A 254 2.51 14.84 9.82
CA GLY A 254 3.49 13.99 10.51
C GLY A 254 3.43 14.23 12.01
N LEU A 255 3.41 13.17 12.80
CA LEU A 255 3.33 13.18 14.26
C LEU A 255 4.61 12.54 14.81
N ASP A 256 5.47 13.36 15.44
CA ASP A 256 6.70 12.87 16.07
C ASP A 256 6.43 12.45 17.51
N ALA A 257 6.11 11.17 17.71
CA ALA A 257 5.91 10.53 19.01
C ALA A 257 7.19 9.87 19.55
N THR A 258 8.37 10.29 19.08
CA THR A 258 9.64 9.80 19.64
C THR A 258 9.97 10.46 20.98
N ASN A 259 10.86 9.85 21.77
CA ASN A 259 11.43 10.46 22.96
C ASN A 259 12.15 11.76 22.59
N LYS A 260 11.92 12.83 23.36
CA LYS A 260 12.52 14.14 23.07
C LYS A 260 13.85 14.31 23.77
N TRP A 261 14.86 14.65 22.99
CA TRP A 261 16.25 14.79 23.42
C TRP A 261 16.56 16.23 23.81
N PRO A 262 17.70 16.48 24.50
CA PRO A 262 18.18 17.84 24.74
C PRO A 262 18.23 18.65 23.44
N GLY A 263 17.65 19.84 23.46
CA GLY A 263 17.48 20.70 22.28
C GLY A 263 16.08 20.65 21.67
N GLU A 264 15.34 19.55 21.81
CA GLU A 264 13.90 19.45 21.45
C GLU A 264 13.01 19.81 22.65
N THR A 265 13.53 19.61 23.85
CA THR A 265 12.89 19.96 25.12
C THR A 265 13.92 20.45 26.13
N GLN A 266 13.47 21.26 27.09
CA GLN A 266 14.26 21.72 28.26
C GLN A 266 13.87 20.98 29.55
N ARG A 267 12.90 20.06 29.47
CA ARG A 267 12.42 19.28 30.60
C ARG A 267 13.24 18.00 30.76
N GLU A 268 13.39 17.54 31.99
CA GLU A 268 13.81 16.16 32.25
C GLU A 268 12.78 15.19 31.65
N TRP A 269 13.27 14.22 30.87
CA TRP A 269 12.41 13.29 30.15
C TRP A 269 12.07 12.07 31.02
N GLY A 270 10.86 11.53 30.87
CA GLY A 270 10.41 10.36 31.63
C GLY A 270 11.21 9.11 31.27
N THR A 271 11.49 8.27 32.27
CA THR A 271 12.10 6.94 32.05
C THR A 271 10.99 5.90 31.89
N PRO A 272 10.91 5.20 30.75
CA PRO A 272 9.91 4.14 30.55
C PRO A 272 10.07 3.01 31.57
N ILE A 273 8.95 2.42 31.97
CA ILE A 273 8.95 1.24 32.85
C ILE A 273 9.27 0.02 31.99
N VAL A 274 10.28 -0.75 32.39
CA VAL A 274 10.66 -1.99 31.71
C VAL A 274 10.71 -3.11 32.74
N MET A 275 10.14 -4.27 32.41
CA MET A 275 10.24 -5.47 33.24
C MET A 275 11.69 -5.96 33.27
N ASP A 276 12.17 -6.38 34.44
CA ASP A 276 13.49 -7.00 34.56
C ASP A 276 13.62 -8.22 33.63
N ALA A 277 14.74 -8.30 32.91
CA ALA A 277 14.94 -9.31 31.87
C ALA A 277 14.97 -10.74 32.46
N ALA A 278 15.50 -10.92 33.67
CA ALA A 278 15.54 -12.22 34.32
C ALA A 278 14.15 -12.64 34.79
N VAL A 279 13.33 -11.69 35.27
CA VAL A 279 11.92 -11.93 35.60
C VAL A 279 11.14 -12.33 34.35
N LYS A 280 11.27 -11.59 33.25
CA LYS A 280 10.58 -11.90 31.99
C LYS A 280 10.93 -13.30 31.48
N ALA A 281 12.22 -13.61 31.36
CA ALA A 281 12.67 -14.92 30.89
C ALA A 281 12.18 -16.08 31.77
N ARG A 282 12.16 -15.88 33.10
CA ARG A 282 11.63 -16.86 34.04
C ARG A 282 10.14 -17.11 33.83
N VAL A 283 9.34 -16.05 33.66
CA VAL A 283 7.89 -16.17 33.43
C VAL A 283 7.59 -16.81 32.07
N ASP A 284 8.32 -16.42 31.01
CA ASP A 284 8.18 -17.01 29.67
C ASP A 284 8.45 -18.53 29.70
N ALA A 285 9.48 -18.97 30.44
CA ALA A 285 9.84 -20.38 30.56
C ALA A 285 8.76 -21.22 31.26
N MET A 286 8.05 -20.65 32.24
CA MET A 286 6.97 -21.34 32.95
C MET A 286 5.58 -21.10 32.35
N TRP A 287 5.43 -20.25 31.34
CA TRP A 287 4.13 -19.78 30.85
C TRP A 287 3.17 -20.93 30.53
N SER A 288 3.64 -21.97 29.84
CA SER A 288 2.85 -23.15 29.49
C SER A 288 2.42 -24.00 30.69
N GLU A 289 3.11 -23.88 31.83
CA GLU A 289 2.82 -24.61 33.06
C GLU A 289 1.79 -23.89 33.94
N LEU A 290 1.53 -22.60 33.68
CA LEU A 290 0.64 -21.78 34.51
C LEU A 290 -0.85 -22.04 34.28
N GLY A 291 -1.21 -22.77 33.21
CA GLY A 291 -2.61 -23.09 32.89
C GLY A 291 -3.46 -21.85 32.53
N LEU A 292 -2.81 -20.81 32.00
CA LEU A 292 -3.41 -19.56 31.51
C LEU A 292 -3.44 -19.50 29.99
#